data_AF-A0A7G9YH91-F1
#
_entry.id   AF-A0A7G9YH91-F1
#
_cell.length_a   1.000
_cell.length_b   1.000
_cell.length_c   1.000
_cell.angle_alpha   90.00
_cell.angle_beta   90.00
_cell.angle_gamma   90.00
#
_symmetry.space_group_name_H-M   'P 1'
#
loop_
_entity.id
_entity.type
_entity.pdbx_description
1 polymer ?
#
loop_
_entity_poly.entity_id
_entity_poly.type
_entity_poly.pdbx_seq_one_letter_code
_entity_poly.pdbx_strand_id
1 'polypeptide(L)' 'MSEIKDWLSSTKQEKPELTGFITLLERYFSEDGFYALEFENAVDAELKSVENQVRKLLKEGEHAKD' A
#
# COMPACT_ATOMS: atom_id res chain seq x y z
N MET A 1 -4.38 -20.31 -6.99
CA MET A 1 -3.96 -18.92 -7.31
C MET A 1 -4.78 -18.26 -8.42
N SER A 2 -5.40 -19.01 -9.34
CA SER A 2 -6.30 -18.44 -10.37
C SER A 2 -7.46 -17.65 -9.78
N GLU A 3 -8.16 -18.19 -8.79
CA GLU A 3 -9.34 -17.55 -8.17
C GLU A 3 -9.07 -16.14 -7.63
N ILE A 4 -7.89 -15.91 -7.03
CA ILE A 4 -7.51 -14.58 -6.54
C ILE A 4 -7.19 -13.64 -7.70
N LYS A 5 -6.45 -14.11 -8.73
CA LYS A 5 -6.14 -13.29 -9.92
C LYS A 5 -7.42 -12.92 -10.68
N ASP A 6 -8.38 -13.82 -10.76
CA ASP A 6 -9.69 -13.60 -11.37
C ASP A 6 -10.51 -12.60 -10.54
N TRP A 7 -10.47 -12.72 -9.21
CA TRP A 7 -11.11 -11.76 -8.31
C TRP A 7 -10.50 -10.35 -8.43
N LEU A 8 -9.17 -10.23 -8.46
CA LEU A 8 -8.47 -8.94 -8.65
C LEU A 8 -8.83 -8.30 -10.00
N SER A 9 -8.87 -9.11 -11.06
CA SER A 9 -9.24 -8.67 -12.40
C SER A 9 -10.70 -8.21 -12.49
N SER A 10 -11.62 -8.96 -11.89
CA SER A 10 -13.05 -8.60 -11.85
C SER A 10 -13.27 -7.34 -11.03
N THR A 11 -12.59 -7.20 -9.89
CA THR A 11 -12.70 -6.02 -9.03
C THR A 11 -12.20 -4.76 -9.73
N LYS A 12 -11.16 -4.84 -10.57
CA LYS A 12 -10.72 -3.69 -11.41
C LYS A 12 -11.80 -3.24 -12.39
N GLN A 13 -12.58 -4.16 -12.94
CA GLN A 13 -13.65 -3.84 -13.89
C GLN A 13 -14.87 -3.25 -13.18
N GLU A 14 -15.25 -3.82 -12.02
CA GLU A 14 -16.39 -3.37 -11.23
C GLU A 14 -16.13 -2.05 -10.49
N LYS A 15 -14.87 -1.81 -10.11
CA LYS A 15 -14.41 -0.66 -9.33
C LYS A 15 -13.13 -0.06 -9.92
N PRO A 16 -13.23 0.66 -11.06
CA PRO A 16 -12.07 1.27 -11.71
C PRO A 16 -11.26 2.19 -10.80
N GLU A 17 -11.91 2.84 -9.83
CA GLU A 17 -11.29 3.69 -8.82
C GLU A 17 -10.29 2.94 -7.93
N LEU A 18 -10.44 1.62 -7.79
CA LEU A 18 -9.54 0.77 -7.02
C LEU A 18 -8.37 0.23 -7.85
N THR A 19 -8.31 0.50 -9.16
CA THR A 19 -7.28 -0.06 -10.05
C THR A 19 -5.86 0.19 -9.57
N GLY A 20 -5.58 1.40 -9.06
CA GLY A 20 -4.26 1.73 -8.52
C GLY A 20 -3.89 0.87 -7.31
N PHE A 21 -4.82 0.70 -6.36
CA PHE A 21 -4.64 -0.16 -5.19
C PHE A 21 -4.46 -1.62 -5.59
N ILE A 22 -5.31 -2.15 -6.47
CA ILE A 22 -5.25 -3.54 -6.92
C ILE A 22 -3.92 -3.82 -7.64
N THR A 23 -3.45 -2.87 -8.46
CA THR A 23 -2.15 -3.01 -9.16
C THR A 23 -0.96 -3.04 -8.20
N LEU A 24 -1.04 -2.33 -7.08
CA LEU A 24 -0.02 -2.43 -6.02
C LEU A 24 -0.09 -3.79 -5.33
N LEU A 25 -1.31 -4.23 -5.00
CA LEU A 25 -1.57 -5.50 -4.34
C LEU A 25 -1.09 -6.71 -5.18
N GLU A 26 -1.27 -6.68 -6.50
CA GLU A 26 -0.83 -7.72 -7.44
C GLU A 26 0.66 -8.04 -7.36
N ARG A 27 1.50 -7.08 -6.98
CA ARG A 27 2.96 -7.26 -6.88
C ARG A 27 3.36 -8.29 -5.82
N TYR A 28 2.47 -8.55 -4.87
CA TYR A 28 2.68 -9.50 -3.78
C TYR A 28 2.08 -10.86 -4.07
N PHE A 29 1.52 -11.08 -5.27
CA PHE A 29 0.98 -12.35 -5.71
C PHE A 29 1.81 -12.92 -6.86
N SER A 30 2.13 -14.21 -6.76
CA SER A 30 2.77 -14.97 -7.82
C SER A 30 1.93 -16.19 -8.21
N GLU A 31 2.47 -17.02 -9.10
CA GLU A 31 1.88 -18.34 -9.38
C GLU A 31 2.02 -19.27 -8.18
N ASP A 32 3.07 -19.11 -7.38
CA ASP A 32 3.39 -19.97 -6.24
C ASP A 32 2.67 -19.58 -4.95
N GLY A 33 2.14 -18.34 -4.85
CA GLY A 33 1.38 -17.92 -3.68
C GLY A 33 1.42 -16.42 -3.40
N PHE A 34 1.15 -16.08 -2.14
CA PHE A 34 1.19 -14.72 -1.62
C PHE A 34 2.50 -14.47 -0.86
N TYR A 35 3.21 -13.42 -1.25
CA TYR A 35 4.45 -12.95 -0.65
C TYR A 35 4.15 -12.10 0.60
N ALA A 36 3.69 -12.77 1.66
CA ALA A 36 3.22 -12.14 2.89
C ALA A 36 4.29 -11.27 3.57
N LEU A 37 5.53 -11.75 3.64
CA LEU A 37 6.62 -11.03 4.30
C LEU A 37 6.97 -9.73 3.55
N GLU A 38 7.00 -9.78 2.22
CA GLU A 38 7.25 -8.63 1.36
C GLU A 38 6.12 -7.61 1.47
N PHE A 39 4.88 -8.08 1.55
CA PHE A 39 3.71 -7.24 1.79
C PHE A 39 3.78 -6.54 3.14
N GLU A 40 4.00 -7.29 4.22
CA GLU A 40 4.12 -6.75 5.59
C GLU A 40 5.25 -5.72 5.69
N ASN A 41 6.42 -6.03 5.13
CA ASN A 41 7.55 -5.11 5.11
C ASN A 41 7.24 -3.81 4.35
N ALA A 42 6.52 -3.89 3.24
CA ALA A 42 6.14 -2.70 2.48
C ALA A 42 5.13 -1.83 3.24
N VAL A 43 4.14 -2.45 3.89
CA VAL A 43 3.16 -1.76 4.75
C VAL A 43 3.88 -1.06 5.91
N ASP A 44 4.76 -1.76 6.61
CA ASP A 44 5.52 -1.21 7.74
C ASP A 44 6.43 -0.05 7.32
N ALA A 45 7.08 -0.15 6.16
CA ALA A 45 7.96 0.89 5.64
C ALA A 45 7.17 2.17 5.33
N GLU A 46 6.01 2.05 4.68
CA GLU A 46 5.16 3.19 4.34
C GLU A 46 4.52 3.81 5.59
N LEU A 47 4.06 3.01 6.56
CA LEU A 47 3.56 3.51 7.84
C LEU A 47 4.63 4.33 8.57
N LYS A 48 5.86 3.83 8.65
CA LYS A 48 7.00 4.56 9.23
C LYS A 48 7.32 5.85 8.46
N SER A 49 7.21 5.82 7.13
CA SER A 49 7.41 7.00 6.28
C SER A 49 6.38 8.09 6.61
N VAL A 50 5.09 7.73 6.67
CA VAL A 50 4.00 8.64 7.05
C VAL A 50 4.20 9.19 8.47
N GLU A 51 4.51 8.33 9.44
CA GLU A 51 4.80 8.77 10.82
C GLU A 51 5.95 9.80 10.86
N ASN A 52 7.01 9.56 10.11
CA ASN A 52 8.15 10.47 10.04
C ASN A 52 7.79 11.81 9.38
N GLN A 53 6.98 11.78 8.32
CA GLN A 53 6.48 13.01 7.67
C GLN A 53 5.60 13.82 8.63
N VAL A 54 4.69 13.18 9.36
CA VAL A 54 3.85 13.84 10.37
C VAL A 54 4.71 14.43 11.48
N ARG A 55 5.69 13.69 12.01
CA ARG A 55 6.63 14.20 13.03
C ARG A 55 7.42 15.41 12.53
N LYS A 56 7.83 15.40 11.26
CA LYS A 56 8.53 16.54 10.65
C LYS A 56 7.63 17.77 10.57
N LEU A 57 6.41 17.62 10.06
CA LEU A 57 5.44 18.72 9.97
C LEU A 57 5.10 19.31 11.35
N LEU A 58 4.96 18.47 12.38
CA LEU A 58 4.69 18.94 13.74
C LEU A 58 5.87 19.76 14.30
N LYS A 59 7.11 19.29 14.11
CA LYS A 59 8.31 20.02 14.55
C LYS A 59 8.52 21.34 13.80
N GLU A 60 8.24 21.37 12.50
CA GLU A 60 8.35 22.59 11.69
C GLU A 60 7.26 23.62 12.06
N GLY A 61 6.06 23.16 12.45
CA GLY A 61 4.98 24.03 12.93
C GLY A 61 5.21 24.63 14.33
N GLU A 62 6.02 23.98 15.19
CA GLU A 62 6.42 24.52 16.49
C GLU A 62 7.46 25.65 16.35
N HIS A 63 8.40 25.53 15.41
CA HIS A 63 9.42 26.57 15.17
C HIS A 63 8.95 27.81 14.42
N ALA A 64 7.75 27.79 13.83
CA ALA A 64 7.18 28.93 13.10
C ALA A 64 6.40 29.92 13.98
N LYS A 65 6.31 29.67 15.30
CA LYS A 65 5.55 30.49 16.26
C LYS A 65 6.41 31.30 17.24
N ASP A 66 7.73 31.20 17.13
CA ASP A 66 8.71 32.04 17.86
C ASP A 66 9.28 33.14 16.95
#